data_AF-A0A090WTU8-F1
#
_entry.id   AF-A0A090WTU8-F1
#
_cell.length_a   1.000
_cell.length_b   1.000
_cell.length_c   1.000
_cell.angle_alpha   90.00
_cell.angle_beta   90.00
_cell.angle_gamma   90.00
#
_symmetry.space_group_name_H-M   'P 1'
#
loop_
_entity.id
_entity.type
_entity.pdbx_description
1 polymer ?
#
loop_
_entity_poly.entity_id
_entity_poly.type
_entity_poly.pdbx_seq_one_letter_code
_entity_poly.pdbx_strand_id
1 'polypeptide(L)' 'MWDPNYDALSIEVPVRHLKKPVEQFTIAFDNSTDDLFLTMAWDVVKVSVPLK' A
#
# COMPACT_ATOMS: atom_id res chain seq x y z
N MET A 1 -4.30 -12.17 -27.68
CA MET A 1 -4.12 -12.95 -26.44
C MET A 1 -3.49 -11.99 -25.45
N TRP A 2 -4.21 -11.61 -24.40
CA TRP A 2 -3.64 -10.76 -23.33
C TRP A 2 -2.67 -11.62 -22.54
N ASP A 3 -1.46 -11.13 -22.29
CA ASP A 3 -0.45 -11.84 -21.52
C ASP A 3 -0.72 -11.56 -20.02
N PRO A 4 -1.09 -12.58 -19.21
CA PRO A 4 -1.43 -12.41 -17.79
C PRO A 4 -0.32 -11.79 -16.94
N ASN A 5 0.93 -11.82 -17.43
CA ASN A 5 2.05 -11.22 -16.73
C ASN A 5 1.97 -9.69 -16.67
N TYR A 6 1.13 -9.04 -17.50
CA TYR A 6 0.88 -7.60 -17.43
C TYR A 6 -0.18 -7.21 -16.39
N ASP A 7 -0.94 -8.17 -15.84
CA ASP A 7 -1.98 -7.90 -14.83
C ASP A 7 -1.42 -7.84 -13.41
N ALA A 8 -0.17 -8.28 -13.21
CA ALA A 8 0.51 -8.29 -11.93
C ALA A 8 1.62 -7.24 -11.89
N LEU A 9 1.55 -6.32 -10.91
CA LEU A 9 2.59 -5.35 -10.63
C LEU A 9 3.41 -5.81 -9.40
N SER A 10 4.72 -5.99 -9.58
CA SER A 10 5.66 -6.27 -8.49
C SER A 10 6.53 -5.04 -8.23
N ILE A 11 6.48 -4.50 -7.01
CA ILE A 11 7.25 -3.32 -6.59
C ILE A 11 7.81 -3.52 -5.19
N GLU A 12 8.94 -2.88 -4.92
CA GLU A 12 9.52 -2.81 -3.59
C GLU A 12 9.21 -1.45 -2.97
N VAL A 13 8.57 -1.46 -1.80
CA VAL A 13 8.19 -0.25 -1.05
C VAL A 13 8.66 -0.36 0.40
N PRO A 14 9.15 0.73 1.01
CA PRO A 14 9.68 0.69 2.36
C PRO A 14 8.55 0.45 3.38
N VAL A 15 8.83 -0.41 4.35
CA VAL A 15 7.97 -0.58 5.53
C VAL A 15 8.13 0.60 6.47
N ARG A 16 7.01 1.20 6.87
CA ARG A 16 6.96 2.18 7.96
C ARG A 16 6.46 1.50 9.23
N HIS A 17 7.22 1.62 10.31
CA HIS A 17 6.81 1.08 11.59
C HIS A 17 5.85 2.03 12.32
N LEU A 18 4.72 1.49 12.75
CA LEU A 18 3.74 2.20 13.57
C LEU A 18 4.14 2.16 15.04
N LYS A 19 3.85 3.25 15.76
CA LYS A 19 4.11 3.34 17.21
C LYS A 19 3.17 2.46 18.05
N LYS A 20 2.04 2.05 17.49
CA LYS A 20 1.02 1.21 18.11
C LYS A 20 0.51 0.20 17.09
N PRO A 21 0.16 -1.03 17.51
CA PRO A 21 -0.35 -2.02 16.58
C PRO A 21 -1.75 -1.65 16.07
N VAL A 22 -2.04 -2.03 14.84
CA VAL A 22 -3.39 -2.04 14.27
C VAL A 22 -3.91 -3.47 14.34
N GLU A 23 -4.99 -3.67 15.09
CA GLU A 23 -5.56 -5.00 15.33
C GLU A 23 -6.22 -5.61 14.08
N GLN A 24 -6.70 -4.78 13.17
CA GLN A 24 -7.39 -5.21 11.95
C GLN A 24 -6.61 -4.77 10.72
N PHE A 25 -6.47 -5.69 9.76
CA PHE A 25 -5.89 -5.35 8.47
C PHE A 25 -6.71 -4.24 7.81
N THR A 26 -6.05 -3.11 7.56
CA THR A 26 -6.72 -1.89 7.10
C THR A 26 -6.17 -1.49 5.74
N ILE A 27 -7.07 -1.19 4.81
CA ILE A 27 -6.76 -0.62 3.50
C ILE A 27 -7.41 0.75 3.41
N ALA A 28 -6.66 1.75 2.96
CA ALA A 28 -7.16 3.11 2.74
C ALA A 28 -6.53 3.75 1.50
N PHE A 29 -7.26 4.66 0.87
CA PHE A 29 -6.77 5.51 -0.21
C PHE A 29 -6.53 6.92 0.34
N ASP A 30 -5.30 7.42 0.21
CA ASP A 30 -4.93 8.78 0.60
C ASP A 30 -4.81 9.63 -0.67
N ASN A 31 -5.56 10.73 -0.75
CA ASN A 31 -5.65 11.62 -1.90
C ASN A 31 -5.37 13.09 -1.53
N SER A 32 -4.61 13.32 -0.46
CA SER A 32 -4.46 14.65 0.16
C SER A 32 -3.54 15.64 -0.58
N THR A 33 -2.65 15.18 -1.47
CA THR A 33 -1.63 16.05 -2.12
C THR A 33 -1.32 15.66 -3.57
N ASP A 34 -2.32 15.60 -4.44
CA ASP A 34 -2.24 15.22 -5.88
C ASP A 34 -1.64 13.83 -6.20
N ASP A 35 -1.05 13.17 -5.21
CA ASP A 35 -0.50 11.83 -5.26
C ASP A 35 -1.50 10.87 -4.60
N LEU A 36 -2.01 9.91 -5.38
CA LEU A 36 -2.89 8.84 -4.87
C LEU A 36 -2.03 7.72 -4.27
N PHE A 37 -2.29 7.37 -3.02
CA PHE A 37 -1.61 6.25 -2.35
C PHE A 37 -2.59 5.18 -1.91
N LEU A 38 -2.27 3.92 -2.25
CA LEU A 38 -2.84 2.75 -1.60
C LEU A 38 -2.06 2.47 -0.32
N THR A 39 -2.69 2.68 0.82
CA THR A 39 -2.10 2.42 2.12
C THR A 39 -2.67 1.14 2.73
N MET A 40 -1.78 0.28 3.22
CA MET A 40 -2.11 -0.95 3.93
C MET A 40 -1.44 -0.93 5.30
N ALA A 41 -2.14 -1.36 6.34
CA ALA A 41 -1.60 -1.44 7.69
C ALA A 41 -2.08 -2.68 8.45
N TRP A 42 -1.18 -3.30 9.21
CA TRP A 42 -1.44 -4.43 10.10
C TRP A 42 -0.36 -4.50 11.18
N ASP A 43 -0.73 -4.89 12.40
CA ASP A 43 0.20 -4.92 13.54
C ASP A 43 0.99 -3.59 13.59
N VAL A 44 2.32 -3.63 13.66
CA VAL A 44 3.19 -2.44 13.65
C VAL A 44 3.69 -2.07 12.26
N VAL A 45 3.11 -2.62 11.19
CA VAL A 45 3.55 -2.40 9.80
C VAL A 45 2.55 -1.50 9.07
N LYS A 46 3.09 -0.50 8.38
CA LYS A 46 2.38 0.32 7.40
C LYS A 46 3.16 0.36 6.09
N VAL A 47 2.46 0.11 5.00
CA VAL A 47 2.98 0.17 3.64
C VAL A 47 2.14 1.17 2.85
N SER A 48 2.80 2.02 2.06
CA SER A 48 2.13 2.97 1.18
C SER A 48 2.68 2.81 -0.23
N VAL A 49 1.81 2.38 -1.14
CA VAL A 49 2.09 2.19 -2.56
C VAL A 49 1.60 3.41 -3.34
N PRO A 50 2.48 4.12 -4.06
CA PRO A 50 2.04 5.19 -4.96
C PRO A 50 1.28 4.58 -6.15
N LEU A 51 0.09 5.10 -6.41
CA LEU A 51 -0.73 4.81 -7.59
C LEU A 51 -0.56 5.97 -8.57
N LYS A 52 0.57 5.99 -9.29
CA LYS A 52 0.84 6.89 -10.42
C LYS A 52 0.85 6.11 -11.72
#